data_AF-A0A539CTG9-F1
#
_entry.id   AF-A0A539CTG9-F1
#
_cell.length_a   1.000
_cell.length_b   1.000
_cell.length_c   1.000
_cell.angle_alpha   90.00
_cell.angle_beta   90.00
_cell.angle_gamma   90.00
#
_symmetry.space_group_name_H-M   'P 1'
#
loop_
_entity.id
_entity.type
_entity.pdbx_description
1 polymer ?
#
loop_
_entity_poly.entity_id
_entity_poly.type
_entity_poly.pdbx_seq_one_letter_code
_entity_poly.pdbx_strand_id
1 'polypeptide(L)'
;MIESFRYPRRGPGMMWEAAARKIQENGGRIVMDRKFEKLRFDPERQIWGVDTISSGGTCETFEARHVVSSAPILELLAALSPAPLTLLHARALKYRDFITVVLIGRTEPHMARQLDLRVTGRPGAKLPLVVARDGPGHNLDMPRA
;
A
#
# COMPACT_ATOMS: atom_id res chain seq x y z
N MET A 1 -19.31 1.29 7.08
CA MET A 1 -18.68 0.36 6.11
C MET A 1 -18.63 1.05 4.75
N ILE A 2 -17.76 0.62 3.83
CA ILE A 2 -17.69 1.17 2.47
C ILE A 2 -18.60 0.33 1.55
N GLU A 3 -19.59 0.98 0.94
CA GLU A 3 -20.59 0.33 0.08
C GLU A 3 -20.11 0.16 -1.38
N SER A 4 -19.19 1.02 -1.83
CA SER A 4 -18.53 0.88 -3.13
C SER A 4 -17.15 1.53 -3.11
N PHE A 5 -16.22 0.91 -3.84
CA PHE A 5 -14.87 1.42 -4.02
C PHE A 5 -14.57 1.57 -5.51
N ARG A 6 -14.01 2.70 -5.91
CA ARG A 6 -13.59 2.93 -7.30
C ARG A 6 -12.14 2.52 -7.47
N TYR A 7 -11.92 1.47 -8.25
CA TYR A 7 -10.57 1.03 -8.57
C TYR A 7 -10.02 1.79 -9.79
N PRO A 8 -8.79 2.33 -9.75
CA PRO A 8 -8.22 3.04 -10.89
C PRO A 8 -7.97 2.09 -12.08
N ARG A 9 -8.22 2.56 -13.30
CA ARG A 9 -8.16 1.72 -14.51
C ARG A 9 -6.79 1.12 -14.81
N ARG A 10 -5.70 1.80 -14.47
CA ARG A 10 -4.32 1.34 -14.70
C ARG A 10 -3.70 0.70 -13.46
N GLY A 11 -4.53 0.29 -12.51
CA GLY A 11 -4.08 -0.22 -11.23
C GLY A 11 -3.83 0.88 -10.19
N PRO A 12 -3.51 0.46 -8.96
CA PRO A 12 -3.49 1.34 -7.79
C PRO A 12 -2.36 2.38 -7.86
N GLY A 13 -1.28 2.09 -8.60
CA GLY A 13 -0.16 3.00 -8.82
C GLY A 13 -0.56 4.33 -9.44
N MET A 14 -1.61 4.36 -10.28
CA MET A 14 -2.11 5.59 -10.91
C MET A 14 -2.42 6.70 -9.89
N MET A 15 -2.97 6.33 -8.73
CA MET A 15 -3.31 7.31 -7.68
C MET A 15 -2.06 7.97 -7.12
N TRP A 16 -1.01 7.17 -6.86
CA TRP A 16 0.25 7.64 -6.31
C TRP A 16 1.08 8.45 -7.32
N GLU A 17 1.05 8.07 -8.60
CA GLU A 17 1.63 8.87 -9.68
C GLU A 17 0.98 10.26 -9.76
N ALA A 18 -0.35 10.33 -9.64
CA ALA A 18 -1.07 11.59 -9.62
C ALA A 18 -0.75 12.43 -8.37
N ALA A 19 -0.61 11.79 -7.20
CA ALA A 19 -0.19 12.46 -5.98
C ALA A 19 1.24 13.02 -6.10
N ALA A 20 2.18 12.24 -6.61
CA ALA A 20 3.57 12.64 -6.79
C ALA A 20 3.69 13.87 -7.71
N ARG A 21 2.97 13.85 -8.84
CA ARG A 21 2.90 14.99 -9.76
C ARG A 21 2.35 16.25 -9.07
N LYS A 22 1.25 16.14 -8.32
CA LYS A 22 0.68 17.28 -7.58
C LYS A 22 1.65 17.84 -6.54
N ILE A 23 2.41 17.00 -5.85
CA ILE A 23 3.43 17.46 -4.90
C ILE A 23 4.48 18.31 -5.63
N GLN A 24 4.98 17.84 -6.78
CA GLN A 24 5.97 18.55 -7.58
C GLN A 24 5.42 19.86 -8.18
N GLU A 25 4.19 19.85 -8.69
CA GLU A 25 3.50 21.04 -9.21
C GLU A 25 3.31 22.13 -8.14
N ASN A 26 3.16 21.73 -6.87
CA ASN A 26 3.09 22.65 -5.72
C ASN A 26 4.48 23.01 -5.15
N GLY A 27 5.58 22.73 -5.86
CA GLY A 27 6.95 23.07 -5.45
C GLY A 27 7.59 22.10 -4.46
N GLY A 28 6.92 20.98 -4.15
CA GLY A 28 7.49 19.91 -3.34
C GLY A 28 8.56 19.12 -4.09
N ARG A 29 9.50 18.52 -3.35
CA ARG A 29 10.55 17.68 -3.92
C ARG A 29 10.35 16.23 -3.51
N ILE A 30 10.45 15.33 -4.47
CA ILE A 30 10.46 13.87 -4.24
C ILE A 30 11.85 13.37 -4.61
N VAL A 31 12.59 12.86 -3.64
CA VAL A 31 13.92 12.31 -3.83
C VAL A 31 13.82 10.80 -3.73
N MET A 32 14.00 10.13 -4.87
CA MET A 32 13.98 8.67 -4.95
C MET A 32 15.38 8.11 -4.67
N ASP A 33 15.49 6.81 -4.47
CA ASP A 33 16.76 6.12 -4.16
C ASP A 33 17.48 6.73 -2.95
N ARG A 34 16.73 7.02 -1.89
CA ARG A 34 17.26 7.49 -0.60
C ARG A 34 16.63 6.67 0.49
N LYS A 35 17.33 5.61 0.90
CA LYS A 35 16.93 4.80 2.05
C LYS A 35 17.19 5.60 3.32
N PHE A 36 16.18 5.68 4.17
CA PHE A 36 16.28 6.32 5.49
C PHE A 36 17.18 5.49 6.41
N GLU A 37 18.13 6.14 7.08
CA GLU A 37 19.10 5.49 7.97
C GLU A 37 19.04 6.02 9.40
N LYS A 38 18.92 7.34 9.59
CA LYS A 38 18.91 7.95 10.92
C LYS A 38 18.09 9.23 10.98
N LEU A 39 17.39 9.43 12.10
CA LEU A 39 16.70 10.68 12.41
C LEU A 39 17.26 11.27 13.70
N ARG A 40 17.89 12.44 13.62
CA ARG A 40 18.57 13.09 14.74
C ARG A 40 17.92 14.42 15.06
N PHE A 41 17.68 14.72 16.33
CA PHE A 41 17.26 16.05 16.76
C PHE A 41 18.42 16.83 17.35
N ASP A 42 18.63 18.05 16.84
CA ASP A 42 19.53 19.04 17.42
C ASP A 42 18.72 19.97 18.34
N PRO A 43 18.88 19.89 19.67
CA PRO A 43 18.13 20.71 20.61
C PRO A 43 18.59 22.17 20.65
N GLU A 44 19.82 22.49 20.23
CA GLU A 44 20.31 23.88 20.22
C GLU A 44 19.74 24.63 19.02
N ARG A 45 19.78 23.98 17.85
CA ARG A 45 19.24 24.55 16.60
C ARG A 45 17.74 24.33 16.43
N GLN A 46 17.13 23.44 17.22
CA GLN A 46 15.73 23.00 17.08
C GLN A 46 15.43 22.49 15.67
N ILE A 47 16.35 21.69 15.12
CA ILE A 47 16.28 21.15 13.74
C ILE A 47 16.45 19.63 13.78
N TRP A 48 15.71 18.95 12.91
CA TRP A 48 15.89 17.53 12.61
C TRP A 48 16.89 17.35 11.46
N GLY A 49 17.83 16.42 11.62
CA GLY A 49 18.65 15.87 10.56
C GLY A 49 18.17 14.48 10.16
N VAL A 50 17.84 14.29 8.89
CA VAL A 50 17.44 13.02 8.28
C VAL A 50 18.60 12.50 7.44
N ASP A 51 19.28 11.48 7.93
CA ASP A 51 20.37 10.83 7.21
C ASP A 51 19.82 9.73 6.30
N THR A 52 20.31 9.70 5.07
CA THR A 52 19.89 8.75 4.04
C THR A 52 21.09 8.19 3.30
N ILE A 53 20.92 7.00 2.72
CA ILE A 53 21.89 6.36 1.84
C ILE A 53 21.25 6.00 0.50
N SER A 54 21.94 6.28 -0.61
CA SER A 54 21.51 5.84 -1.94
C SER A 54 21.90 4.39 -2.21
N SER A 55 21.30 3.77 -3.22
CA SER A 55 21.72 2.44 -3.69
C SER A 55 23.20 2.37 -4.09
N GLY A 56 23.78 3.50 -4.53
CA GLY A 56 25.20 3.64 -4.84
C GLY A 56 26.10 3.88 -3.61
N GLY A 57 25.54 3.89 -2.39
CA GLY A 57 26.29 4.10 -1.15
C GLY A 57 26.59 5.56 -0.80
N THR A 58 26.00 6.52 -1.52
CA THR A 58 26.17 7.95 -1.21
C THR A 58 25.33 8.32 0.01
N CYS A 59 25.95 8.91 1.02
CA CYS A 59 25.26 9.41 2.20
C CYS A 59 24.87 10.88 2.03
N GLU A 60 23.65 11.23 2.39
CA GLU A 60 23.11 12.59 2.35
C GLU A 60 22.30 12.88 3.61
N THR A 61 22.39 14.12 4.12
CA THR A 61 21.59 14.59 5.26
C THR A 61 20.64 15.70 4.81
N PHE A 62 19.36 15.58 5.18
CA PHE A 62 18.35 16.63 4.99
C PHE A 62 17.99 17.27 6.32
N GLU A 63 18.00 18.60 6.38
CA GLU A 63 17.58 19.36 7.55
C GLU A 63 16.11 19.80 7.43
N ALA A 64 15.34 19.66 8.52
CA ALA A 64 13.94 20.09 8.58
C ALA A 64 13.52 20.52 10.00
N ARG A 65 12.59 21.47 10.11
CA ARG A 65 11.99 21.83 11.41
C ARG A 65 10.94 20.84 11.89
N HIS A 66 10.22 20.23 10.95
CA HIS A 66 9.18 19.26 11.21
C HIS A 66 9.35 18.05 10.30
N VAL A 67 9.10 16.87 10.84
CA VAL A 67 9.21 15.59 10.12
C VAL A 67 7.92 14.82 10.31
N VAL A 68 7.31 14.40 9.20
CA VAL A 68 6.20 13.44 9.17
C VAL A 68 6.74 12.17 8.53
N SER A 69 6.72 11.06 9.28
CA SER A 69 7.25 9.79 8.81
C SER A 69 6.14 8.80 8.53
N SER A 70 6.21 8.16 7.36
CA SER A 70 5.41 6.98 7.01
C SER A 70 6.21 5.68 7.07
N ALA A 71 7.45 5.72 7.57
CA ALA A 71 8.26 4.53 7.76
C ALA A 71 7.62 3.62 8.82
N PRO A 72 7.84 2.29 8.75
CA PRO A 72 7.39 1.38 9.80
C PRO A 72 7.87 1.86 11.16
N ILE A 73 6.98 1.90 12.16
CA ILE A 73 7.26 2.50 13.48
C ILE A 73 8.50 1.87 14.12
N LEU A 74 8.69 0.56 13.94
CA LEU A 74 9.84 -0.15 14.50
C LEU A 74 11.17 0.32 13.88
N GLU A 75 11.21 0.49 12.56
CA GLU A 75 12.38 0.99 11.84
C GLU A 75 12.67 2.45 12.22
N LEU A 76 11.62 3.28 12.26
CA LEU A 76 11.73 4.69 12.64
C LEU A 76 12.31 4.87 14.05
N LEU A 77 11.78 4.16 15.04
CA LEU A 77 12.21 4.31 16.42
C LEU A 77 13.62 3.75 16.66
N ALA A 78 14.01 2.69 15.94
CA ALA A 78 15.38 2.17 15.99
C ALA A 78 16.40 3.15 15.40
N ALA A 79 16.00 3.97 14.43
CA ALA A 79 16.83 4.97 13.78
C ALA A 79 16.80 6.36 14.46
N LEU A 80 15.94 6.55 15.48
CA LEU A 80 15.77 7.83 16.16
C LEU A 80 16.89 8.08 17.18
N SER A 81 17.42 9.31 17.20
CA SER A 81 18.46 9.76 18.12
C SER A 81 18.12 11.13 18.71
N PRO A 82 18.01 11.28 20.04
CA PRO A 82 18.15 10.22 21.05
C PRO A 82 17.02 9.18 20.94
N ALA A 83 17.35 7.93 21.27
CA ALA A 83 16.36 6.85 21.26
C ALA A 83 15.31 7.09 22.36
N PRO A 84 14.00 6.95 22.06
CA PRO A 84 12.96 7.20 23.03
C PRO A 84 12.79 5.99 23.96
N LEU A 85 12.41 6.23 25.21
CA LEU A 85 12.12 5.17 26.20
C LEU A 85 11.05 4.18 25.72
N THR A 86 10.16 4.64 24.82
CA THR A 86 9.07 3.84 24.25
C THR A 86 9.55 2.82 23.21
N LEU A 87 10.82 2.81 22.80
CA LEU A 87 11.36 1.87 21.81
C LEU A 87 11.07 0.40 22.17
N LEU A 88 11.14 0.04 23.45
CA LEU A 88 10.83 -1.32 23.91
C LEU A 88 9.36 -1.71 23.67
N HIS A 89 8.43 -0.77 23.83
CA HIS A 89 7.01 -0.99 23.60
C HIS A 89 6.70 -1.18 22.11
N ALA A 90 7.43 -0.48 21.24
CA ALA A 90 7.26 -0.60 19.79
C ALA A 90 7.59 -2.01 19.27
N ARG A 91 8.48 -2.75 19.94
CA ARG A 91 8.79 -4.15 19.60
C ARG A 91 7.62 -5.10 19.81
N ALA A 92 6.63 -4.73 20.62
CA ALA A 92 5.41 -5.51 20.79
C ALA A 92 4.42 -5.34 19.62
N LEU A 93 4.63 -4.35 18.74
CA LEU A 93 3.79 -4.14 17.57
C LEU A 93 3.99 -5.29 16.57
N LYS A 94 2.88 -5.93 16.19
CA LYS A 94 2.85 -6.98 15.19
C LYS A 94 2.28 -6.43 13.89
N TYR A 95 3.01 -6.60 12.80
CA TYR A 95 2.51 -6.32 11.46
C TYR A 95 1.89 -7.59 10.89
N ARG A 96 0.71 -7.47 10.29
CA ARG A 96 0.11 -8.57 9.54
C ARG A 96 0.71 -8.59 8.15
N ASP A 97 1.26 -9.73 7.77
CA ASP A 97 1.72 -9.97 6.41
C ASP A 97 0.58 -10.48 5.54
N PHE A 98 0.69 -10.28 4.23
CA PHE A 98 -0.25 -10.82 3.24
C PHE A 98 0.52 -11.32 2.03
N ILE A 99 0.14 -12.50 1.54
CA ILE A 99 0.70 -13.08 0.33
C ILE A 99 -0.30 -12.88 -0.80
N THR A 100 0.15 -12.26 -1.89
CA THR A 100 -0.65 -12.12 -3.11
C THR A 100 -0.17 -13.10 -4.16
N VAL A 101 -1.06 -14.00 -4.60
CA VAL A 101 -0.80 -14.92 -5.71
C VAL A 101 -1.60 -14.47 -6.91
N VAL A 102 -0.92 -14.07 -7.98
CA VAL A 102 -1.57 -13.69 -9.24
C VAL A 102 -1.61 -14.91 -10.16
N LEU A 103 -2.80 -15.50 -10.32
CA LEU A 103 -3.02 -16.59 -11.27
C LEU A 103 -3.60 -16.02 -12.57
N ILE A 104 -2.87 -16.21 -13.67
CA ILE A 104 -3.33 -15.85 -15.02
C ILE A 104 -3.63 -17.14 -15.76
N GLY A 105 -4.92 -17.44 -15.95
CA GLY A 105 -5.40 -18.62 -16.66
C GLY A 105 -5.93 -18.30 -18.07
N ARG A 106 -5.99 -19.32 -18.92
CA ARG A 106 -6.77 -19.29 -20.16
C ARG A 106 -8.17 -19.83 -19.88
N THR A 107 -9.20 -19.15 -20.35
CA THR A 107 -10.57 -19.65 -20.26
C THR A 107 -10.80 -20.66 -21.39
N GLU A 108 -10.85 -21.94 -21.06
CA GLU A 108 -11.26 -22.97 -22.04
C GLU A 108 -12.80 -23.03 -22.14
N PRO A 109 -13.37 -23.26 -23.34
CA PRO A 109 -14.83 -23.22 -23.56
C PRO A 109 -15.64 -24.18 -22.68
N HIS A 110 -15.04 -25.29 -22.21
CA HIS A 110 -15.72 -26.30 -21.41
C HIS A 110 -15.83 -25.92 -19.92
N MET A 111 -15.04 -24.97 -19.41
CA MET A 111 -15.14 -24.45 -18.02
C MET A 111 -16.34 -23.51 -17.80
N ALA A 112 -16.94 -22.99 -18.87
CA ALA A 112 -18.05 -22.03 -18.80
C ALA A 112 -19.40 -22.65 -18.35
N ARG A 113 -19.50 -23.98 -18.23
CA ARG A 113 -20.75 -24.66 -17.79
C ARG A 113 -20.84 -24.88 -16.29
N GLN A 114 -19.75 -24.74 -15.54
CA GLN A 114 -19.70 -25.03 -14.10
C GLN A 114 -19.60 -23.78 -13.21
N LEU A 115 -19.36 -22.60 -13.79
CA LEU A 115 -19.57 -21.32 -13.13
C LEU A 115 -20.64 -20.57 -13.89
N ASP A 116 -21.74 -20.25 -13.21
CA ASP A 116 -22.90 -19.51 -13.73
C ASP A 116 -22.55 -18.02 -13.96
N LEU A 117 -21.51 -17.77 -14.77
CA LEU A 117 -20.96 -16.47 -15.10
C LEU A 117 -21.62 -15.96 -16.38
N ARG A 118 -22.74 -15.24 -16.24
CA ARG A 118 -23.30 -14.47 -17.35
C ARG A 118 -22.43 -13.24 -17.61
N VAL A 119 -21.62 -13.33 -18.66
CA VAL A 119 -20.85 -12.19 -19.19
C VAL A 119 -21.79 -11.26 -19.94
N THR A 120 -22.22 -10.16 -19.32
CA THR A 120 -22.90 -9.06 -20.03
C THR A 120 -21.87 -8.04 -20.51
N GLY A 121 -21.55 -8.07 -21.80
CA GLY A 121 -20.71 -7.06 -22.46
C GLY A 121 -21.20 -6.75 -23.87
N ARG A 122 -21.31 -5.47 -24.22
CA ARG A 122 -21.59 -5.04 -25.61
C ARG A 122 -20.41 -5.43 -26.53
N PRO A 123 -20.67 -5.82 -27.79
CA PRO A 123 -19.60 -6.16 -28.72
C PRO A 123 -18.64 -4.97 -28.90
N GLY A 124 -17.36 -5.17 -28.57
CA GLY A 124 -16.27 -4.18 -28.76
C GLY A 124 -15.57 -3.68 -27.48
N ALA A 125 -15.99 -4.07 -26.27
CA ALA A 125 -15.29 -3.69 -25.04
C ALA A 125 -14.05 -4.59 -24.80
N LYS A 126 -12.86 -3.98 -24.66
CA LYS A 126 -11.58 -4.71 -24.59
C LYS A 126 -11.36 -5.57 -23.32
N LEU A 127 -12.20 -5.47 -22.29
CA LEU A 127 -12.17 -6.34 -21.12
C LEU A 127 -13.61 -6.50 -20.58
N PRO A 128 -14.18 -7.71 -20.50
CA PRO A 128 -15.48 -7.90 -19.87
C PRO A 128 -15.34 -7.67 -18.35
N LEU A 129 -16.20 -6.83 -17.79
CA LEU A 129 -16.37 -6.70 -16.34
C LEU A 129 -17.11 -7.94 -15.85
N VAL A 130 -16.41 -8.83 -15.15
CA VAL A 130 -17.01 -10.00 -14.51
C VAL A 130 -17.56 -9.57 -13.15
N VAL A 131 -18.88 -9.55 -13.01
CA VAL A 131 -19.56 -9.30 -11.73
C VAL A 131 -20.12 -10.65 -11.26
N ALA A 132 -19.51 -11.24 -10.22
CA ALA A 132 -20.12 -12.37 -9.52
C ALA A 132 -21.24 -11.82 -8.63
N ARG A 133 -22.47 -12.33 -8.79
CA ARG A 133 -23.52 -12.18 -7.79
C ARG A 133 -23.67 -13.53 -7.08
N ASP A 134 -23.78 -13.50 -5.77
CA ASP A 134 -24.17 -14.68 -4.99
C ASP A 134 -25.55 -15.18 -5.46
N GLY A 135 -25.62 -16.46 -5.79
CA GLY A 135 -26.87 -17.14 -6.13
C GLY A 135 -27.81 -17.26 -4.91
N PRO A 136 -29.10 -17.58 -5.14
CA PRO A 136 -30.11 -17.56 -4.10
C PRO A 136 -29.82 -18.64 -3.03
N GLY A 137 -30.03 -18.26 -1.77
CA GLY A 137 -29.73 -19.09 -0.60
C GLY A 137 -30.35 -20.48 -0.66
N HIS A 138 -29.50 -21.50 -0.62
CA HIS A 138 -29.91 -22.82 -0.20
C HIS A 138 -30.09 -22.79 1.32
N ASN A 139 -31.35 -22.81 1.74
CA ASN A 139 -31.75 -23.05 3.12
C ASN A 139 -31.30 -24.49 3.47
N LEU A 140 -30.31 -24.62 4.34
CA LEU A 140 -29.93 -25.90 4.93
C LEU A 140 -31.01 -26.28 5.94
N ASP A 141 -31.90 -27.16 5.50
CA ASP A 141 -32.89 -27.82 6.35
C ASP A 141 -32.14 -28.71 7.35
N MET A 142 -32.14 -28.32 8.62
CA MET A 142 -31.58 -29.10 9.73
C MET A 142 -32.66 -30.08 10.22
N PRO A 143 -32.40 -31.40 10.29
CA PRO A 143 -33.35 -32.33 10.88
C PRO A 143 -33.40 -32.10 12.40
N ARG A 144 -34.61 -31.90 12.93
CA ARG A 144 -34.85 -31.90 14.37
C ARG A 144 -34.61 -33.29 14.93
N ALA A 145 -33.71 -33.38 15.92
CA ALA A 145 -33.69 -34.38 16.98
C ALA A 145 -33.17 -33.70 18.25
#